data_AF-A0A9D6P8M9-F1
#
_entry.id   AF-A0A9D6P8M9-F1
#
_cell.length_a   1.000
_cell.length_b   1.000
_cell.length_c   1.000
_cell.angle_alpha   90.00
_cell.angle_beta   90.00
_cell.angle_gamma   90.00
#
_symmetry.space_group_name_H-M   'P 1'
#
loop_
_entity.id
_entity.type
_entity.pdbx_description
1 polymer ?
#
loop_
_entity_poly.entity_id
_entity_poly.type
_entity_poly.pdbx_seq_one_letter_code
_entity_poly.pdbx_strand_id
1 'polypeptide(L)'
;MPKTTAKESSFRRELIEQLITLSTSGFGLVAALAWNEAVQAFVKEYIQKFYPDQSGVISKFLYALIITCFAVLITYQLSRLASRFGSK
;
A
#
# COMPACT_ATOMS: atom_id res chain seq x y z
N MET A 1 -14.37 -33.30 -34.23
CA MET A 1 -14.42 -33.02 -32.77
C MET A 1 -13.49 -31.86 -32.45
N PRO A 2 -13.99 -30.72 -31.90
CA PRO A 2 -13.12 -29.85 -31.12
C PRO A 2 -13.85 -29.27 -29.89
N LYS A 3 -13.52 -29.72 -28.68
CA LYS A 3 -13.85 -29.04 -27.40
C LYS A 3 -12.65 -28.83 -26.47
N THR A 4 -11.44 -29.17 -26.93
CA THR A 4 -10.21 -29.14 -26.11
C THR A 4 -9.61 -27.74 -25.96
N THR A 5 -9.68 -26.89 -26.99
CA THR A 5 -9.03 -25.56 -27.00
C THR A 5 -9.68 -24.52 -26.09
N ALA A 6 -11.01 -24.56 -25.93
CA ALA A 6 -11.73 -23.58 -25.10
C ALA A 6 -11.54 -23.78 -23.59
N LYS A 7 -11.30 -25.03 -23.14
CA LYS A 7 -11.11 -25.35 -21.71
C LYS A 7 -9.70 -24.98 -21.23
N GLU A 8 -8.71 -25.11 -22.12
CA GLU A 8 -7.31 -24.79 -21.83
C GLU A 8 -7.05 -23.28 -21.70
N SER A 9 -7.73 -22.46 -22.51
CA SER A 9 -7.65 -20.99 -22.40
C SER A 9 -8.32 -20.46 -21.13
N SER A 10 -9.45 -21.06 -20.72
CA SER A 10 -10.12 -20.71 -19.47
C SER A 10 -9.26 -21.03 -18.25
N PHE A 11 -8.62 -22.20 -18.23
CA PHE A 11 -7.75 -22.60 -17.13
C PHE A 11 -6.50 -21.71 -17.02
N ARG A 12 -5.82 -21.40 -18.14
CA ARG A 12 -4.68 -20.48 -18.13
C ARG A 12 -5.06 -19.09 -17.60
N ARG A 13 -6.25 -18.60 -17.95
CA ARG A 13 -6.74 -17.31 -17.46
C ARG A 13 -6.96 -17.33 -15.95
N GLU A 14 -7.61 -18.36 -15.43
CA GLU A 14 -7.88 -18.51 -14.00
C GLU A 14 -6.58 -18.64 -13.19
N LEU A 15 -5.58 -19.37 -13.71
CA LEU A 15 -4.25 -19.43 -13.12
C LEU A 15 -3.57 -18.05 -13.08
N ILE A 16 -3.62 -17.29 -14.18
CA ILE A 16 -3.03 -15.94 -14.24
C ILE A 16 -3.74 -15.00 -13.25
N GLU A 17 -5.08 -15.05 -13.16
CA GLU A 17 -5.85 -14.26 -12.20
C GLU A 17 -5.47 -14.59 -10.75
N GLN A 18 -5.26 -15.88 -10.43
CA GLN A 18 -4.77 -16.31 -9.12
C GLN A 18 -3.34 -15.83 -8.84
N LEU A 19 -2.44 -15.92 -9.82
CA LEU A 19 -1.07 -15.42 -9.67
C LEU A 19 -1.06 -13.90 -9.45
N ILE A 20 -1.83 -13.14 -10.22
CA ILE A 20 -1.96 -11.68 -10.04
C ILE A 20 -2.49 -11.38 -8.64
N THR A 21 -3.51 -12.09 -8.17
CA THR A 21 -4.09 -11.87 -6.85
C THR A 21 -3.06 -12.16 -5.75
N LEU A 22 -2.36 -13.28 -5.84
CA LEU A 22 -1.37 -13.70 -4.85
C LEU A 22 -0.17 -12.73 -4.82
N SER A 23 0.35 -12.36 -5.98
CA SER A 23 1.43 -11.39 -6.12
C SER A 23 1.03 -10.01 -5.63
N THR A 24 -0.12 -9.49 -6.05
CA THR A 24 -0.60 -8.14 -5.64
C THR A 24 -0.83 -8.08 -4.13
N SER A 25 -1.39 -9.14 -3.54
CA SER A 25 -1.60 -9.22 -2.09
C SER A 25 -0.27 -9.26 -1.34
N GLY A 26 0.68 -10.10 -1.79
CA GLY A 26 2.01 -10.18 -1.20
C GLY A 26 2.78 -8.86 -1.29
N PHE A 27 2.79 -8.23 -2.47
CA PHE A 27 3.43 -6.93 -2.65
C PHE A 27 2.72 -5.80 -1.90
N GLY A 28 1.39 -5.85 -1.75
CA GLY A 28 0.64 -4.90 -0.93
C GLY A 28 1.09 -4.93 0.53
N LEU A 29 1.30 -6.12 1.09
CA LEU A 29 1.82 -6.29 2.45
C LEU A 29 3.26 -5.76 2.58
N VAL A 30 4.14 -6.13 1.65
CA VAL A 30 5.53 -5.65 1.64
C VAL A 30 5.60 -4.13 1.51
N ALA A 31 4.77 -3.54 0.64
CA ALA A 31 4.69 -2.09 0.46
C ALA A 31 4.20 -1.38 1.73
N ALA A 32 3.20 -1.94 2.42
CA ALA A 32 2.71 -1.39 3.69
C ALA A 32 3.81 -1.39 4.77
N LEU A 33 4.55 -2.49 4.89
CA LEU A 33 5.68 -2.60 5.83
C LEU A 33 6.81 -1.64 5.47
N ALA A 34 7.18 -1.55 4.19
CA ALA A 34 8.22 -0.64 3.73
C ALA A 34 7.86 0.83 4.01
N TRP A 35 6.59 1.21 3.83
CA TRP A 35 6.18 2.58 4.11
C TRP A 35 6.22 2.91 5.61
N ASN A 36 5.78 1.97 6.45
CA ASN A 36 5.87 2.10 7.91
C ASN A 36 7.32 2.36 8.34
N GLU A 37 8.26 1.53 7.89
CA GLU A 37 9.68 1.68 8.23
C GLU A 37 10.27 2.99 7.69
N ALA A 38 9.97 3.36 6.44
CA ALA A 38 10.51 4.58 5.85
C ALA A 38 10.02 5.86 6.55
N VAL A 39 8.74 5.92 6.95
CA VAL A 39 8.21 7.06 7.72
C VAL A 39 8.86 7.10 9.11
N GLN A 40 9.03 5.96 9.78
CA GLN A 40 9.71 5.91 11.08
C GLN A 40 11.17 6.35 10.99
N ALA A 41 11.91 5.86 9.99
CA ALA A 41 13.29 6.23 9.74
C ALA A 41 13.41 7.73 9.44
N PHE A 42 12.52 8.27 8.61
CA PHE A 42 12.46 9.70 8.31
C PHE A 42 12.28 10.55 9.58
N VAL A 43 11.31 10.21 10.42
CA VAL A 43 11.07 10.94 11.67
C VAL A 43 12.27 10.81 12.62
N LYS A 44 12.87 9.62 12.73
CA LYS A 44 14.04 9.41 13.58
C LYS A 44 15.26 10.19 13.09
N GLU A 45 15.55 10.17 11.80
CA GLU A 45 16.77 10.77 11.26
C GLU A 45 16.66 12.30 11.12
N TYR A 46 15.50 12.81 10.71
CA TYR A 46 15.32 14.23 10.43
C TYR A 46 14.71 15.03 11.57
N ILE A 47 14.05 14.41 12.55
CA ILE A 47 13.31 15.16 13.58
C ILE A 47 13.91 14.94 14.96
N GLN A 48 14.24 13.70 15.30
CA GLN A 48 14.92 13.41 16.58
C GLN A 48 16.32 14.04 16.65
N LYS A 49 17.01 14.19 15.50
CA LYS A 49 18.32 14.85 15.45
C LYS A 49 18.27 16.35 15.72
N PHE A 50 17.16 17.02 15.38
CA PHE A 50 16.98 18.46 15.60
C PHE A 50 16.42 18.78 17.00
N TYR A 51 15.79 17.80 17.66
CA TYR A 51 15.22 17.95 19.01
C TYR A 51 15.71 16.83 19.95
N PRO A 52 17.00 16.82 20.35
CA PRO A 52 17.56 15.76 21.17
C PRO A 52 17.00 15.73 22.61
N ASP A 53 16.64 16.88 23.18
CA ASP A 53 16.17 17.01 24.59
C ASP A 53 14.69 16.69 24.79
N GLN A 54 13.91 16.69 23.71
CA GLN A 54 12.47 16.51 23.77
C GLN A 54 12.16 15.05 23.45
N SER A 55 12.17 14.26 24.52
CA SER A 55 11.81 12.83 24.63
C SER A 55 10.99 12.25 23.48
N GLY A 56 11.26 10.99 23.12
CA GLY A 56 10.68 10.27 21.98
C GLY A 56 9.14 10.24 21.86
N VAL A 57 8.40 10.82 22.81
CA VAL A 57 6.97 11.14 22.71
C VAL A 57 6.68 12.12 21.57
N ILE A 58 7.44 13.22 21.42
CA ILE A 58 7.19 14.20 20.34
C ILE A 58 7.48 13.58 18.96
N SER A 59 8.55 12.79 18.86
CA SER A 59 8.85 11.99 17.67
C SER A 59 7.71 11.03 17.32
N LYS A 60 7.19 10.27 18.29
CA LYS A 60 6.05 9.36 18.08
C LYS A 60 4.76 10.09 17.70
N PHE A 61 4.51 11.25 18.31
CA PHE A 61 3.32 12.05 18.00
C PHE A 61 3.37 12.59 16.57
N LEU A 62 4.54 13.05 16.12
CA LEU A 62 4.70 13.53 14.75
C LEU A 62 4.66 12.39 13.73
N TYR A 63 5.24 11.24 14.06
CA TYR A 63 5.05 10.01 13.28
C TYR A 63 3.56 9.70 13.09
N ALA A 64 2.78 9.72 14.17
CA ALA A 64 1.34 9.46 14.14
C ALA A 64 0.58 10.49 13.27
N LEU A 65 0.98 11.76 13.32
CA LEU A 65 0.40 12.81 12.48
C LEU A 65 0.71 12.58 10.99
N ILE A 66 1.97 12.30 10.66
CA ILE A 66 2.42 12.07 9.28
C ILE A 66 1.70 10.85 8.68
N ILE A 67 1.67 9.72 9.39
CA ILE A 67 1.03 8.50 8.87
C ILE A 67 -0.48 8.69 8.70
N THR A 68 -1.13 9.47 9.57
CA THR A 68 -2.55 9.82 9.43
C THR A 68 -2.80 10.68 8.20
N CYS A 69 -1.97 11.70 7.97
CA CYS A 69 -2.05 12.50 6.75
C CYS A 69 -1.83 11.65 5.50
N PHE A 70 -0.85 10.74 5.53
CA PHE A 70 -0.57 9.82 4.42
C PHE A 70 -1.76 8.90 4.14
N ALA A 71 -2.37 8.34 5.19
CA ALA A 71 -3.58 7.51 5.07
C ALA A 71 -4.73 8.29 4.43
N VAL A 72 -5.03 9.49 4.93
CA VAL A 72 -6.09 10.35 4.37
C VAL A 72 -5.81 10.70 2.91
N LEU A 73 -4.57 11.06 2.56
CA LEU A 73 -4.18 11.38 1.19
C LEU A 73 -4.34 10.18 0.26
N ILE A 74 -3.84 9.00 0.64
CA ILE A 74 -3.98 7.79 -0.16
C ILE A 74 -5.45 7.42 -0.32
N THR A 75 -6.22 7.38 0.76
CA THR A 75 -7.65 7.05 0.72
C THR A 75 -8.44 8.05 -0.11
N TYR A 76 -8.15 9.35 0.00
CA TYR A 76 -8.78 10.40 -0.81
C TYR A 76 -8.46 10.24 -2.30
N GLN A 77 -7.20 9.99 -2.64
CA GLN A 77 -6.78 9.80 -4.02
C GLN A 77 -7.39 8.53 -4.62
N LEU A 78 -7.43 7.43 -3.86
CA LEU A 78 -8.10 6.19 -4.26
C LEU A 78 -9.60 6.40 -4.45
N SER A 79 -10.26 7.12 -3.54
CA SER A 79 -11.68 7.47 -3.66
C SER A 79 -11.96 8.30 -4.92
N ARG A 80 -11.07 9.26 -5.25
CA ARG A 80 -11.16 10.08 -6.46
C ARG A 80 -10.89 9.29 -7.75
N LEU A 81 -9.96 8.35 -7.71
CA LEU A 81 -9.70 7.42 -8.82
C LEU A 81 -10.92 6.51 -9.03
N ALA A 82 -11.44 5.93 -7.95
CA ALA A 82 -12.63 5.09 -7.99
C ALA A 82 -13.85 5.83 -8.56
N SER A 83 -14.07 7.10 -8.20
CA SER A 83 -15.17 7.90 -8.77
C SER A 83 -14.96 8.31 -10.23
N ARG A 84 -13.70 8.35 -10.71
CA ARG A 84 -13.38 8.62 -12.12
C ARG A 84 -13.53 7.40 -13.03
N PHE A 85 -13.27 6.19 -12.51
CA PHE A 85 -13.38 4.94 -13.26
C PHE A 85 -14.69 4.18 -13.00
N GLY A 86 -15.39 4.51 -11.91
CA GLY A 86 -16.67 3.95 -11.52
C GLY A 86 -17.83 4.85 -11.93
N SER A 87 -18.47 4.52 -13.06
CA SER A 87 -19.90 4.80 -13.23
C SER A 87 -20.68 3.81 -12.36
N LYS A 88 -21.04 4.26 -11.15
CA LYS A 88 -21.88 3.59 -10.14
C LYS A 88 -21.29 2.34 -9.48
#